data_AF-A0A423XCP8-F1
#
_entry.id   AF-A0A423XCP8-F1
#
_cell.length_a   1.000
_cell.length_b   1.000
_cell.length_c   1.000
_cell.angle_alpha   90.00
_cell.angle_beta   90.00
_cell.angle_gamma   90.00
#
_symmetry.space_group_name_H-M   'P 1'
#
loop_
_entity.id
_entity.type
_entity.pdbx_description
1 polymer ?
#
loop_
_entity_poly.entity_id
_entity_poly.type
_entity_poly.pdbx_seq_one_letter_code
_entity_poly.pdbx_strand_id
1 'polypeptide(L)'
;MLAKFFAVLLLATTSVIASPFPLDKRGNIIVRYRRASKTQAADYNKHGAVTWDPTWKEHWGQQIGKGVYSCPTRDMYTLSTDQSWYCVLSVDEASFDKLDKAWIPRKDPSNKTLWNQNTETNLDNYIKSLDSSWNPDTTIRLSIMPNGKDMSAIQMCIPPALVEKVKFHAVCKEKKNEVKDDHVDYSKWKNVKGKKE
;
A
#
# COMPACT_ATOMS: atom_id res chain seq x y z
N MET A 1 -75.31 35.70 -11.81
CA MET A 1 -74.50 34.68 -12.52
C MET A 1 -73.03 34.90 -12.17
N LEU A 2 -72.35 33.81 -11.82
CA LEU A 2 -70.94 33.72 -11.46
C LEU A 2 -69.98 34.22 -12.56
N ALA A 3 -68.86 34.83 -12.16
CA ALA A 3 -67.49 34.51 -12.63
C ALA A 3 -66.49 35.43 -11.87
N LYS A 4 -65.72 34.96 -10.87
CA LYS A 4 -64.55 34.05 -10.86
C LYS A 4 -63.23 34.83 -10.77
N PHE A 5 -62.56 34.62 -9.63
CA PHE A 5 -61.19 34.97 -9.24
C PHE A 5 -60.14 34.53 -10.27
N PHE A 6 -59.03 35.28 -10.34
CA PHE A 6 -57.69 34.67 -10.45
C PHE A 6 -56.67 35.51 -9.65
N ALA A 7 -56.24 34.96 -8.52
CA ALA A 7 -55.05 35.41 -7.79
C ALA A 7 -53.83 34.70 -8.39
N VAL A 8 -52.82 35.46 -8.81
CA VAL A 8 -51.55 34.92 -9.30
C VAL A 8 -50.60 34.82 -8.11
N LEU A 9 -50.35 33.58 -7.67
CA LEU A 9 -49.37 33.27 -6.62
C LEU A 9 -48.01 33.02 -7.28
N LEU A 10 -47.06 33.96 -7.16
CA LEU A 10 -45.67 33.75 -7.59
C LEU A 10 -44.94 32.90 -6.54
N LEU A 11 -44.69 31.63 -6.85
CA LEU A 11 -43.78 30.77 -6.09
C LEU A 11 -42.35 31.04 -6.57
N ALA A 12 -41.57 31.77 -5.80
CA ALA A 12 -40.13 31.89 -6.00
C ALA A 12 -39.44 30.61 -5.49
N THR A 13 -39.17 29.67 -6.39
CA THR A 13 -38.35 28.49 -6.09
C THR A 13 -36.89 28.91 -6.04
N THR A 14 -36.29 28.96 -4.85
CA THR A 14 -34.83 29.09 -4.68
C THR A 14 -34.18 27.77 -5.07
N SER A 15 -33.67 27.68 -6.29
CA SER A 15 -32.82 26.56 -6.71
C SER A 15 -31.49 26.66 -5.97
N VAL A 16 -31.28 25.79 -4.98
CA VAL A 16 -29.94 25.54 -4.44
C VAL A 16 -29.19 24.76 -5.51
N ILE A 17 -28.32 25.44 -6.27
CA ILE A 17 -27.38 24.78 -7.16
C ILE A 17 -26.35 24.09 -6.25
N ALA A 18 -26.54 22.80 -5.99
CA ALA A 18 -25.48 21.96 -5.48
C ALA A 18 -24.39 21.92 -6.56
N SER A 19 -23.30 22.65 -6.33
CA SER A 19 -22.13 22.62 -7.19
C SER A 19 -21.67 21.16 -7.35
N PRO A 20 -21.58 20.61 -8.57
CA PRO A 20 -20.98 19.30 -8.76
C PRO A 20 -19.49 19.45 -8.47
N PHE A 21 -19.06 19.08 -7.26
CA PHE A 21 -17.66 18.77 -7.03
C PHE A 21 -17.32 17.62 -7.98
N PRO A 22 -16.29 17.72 -8.83
CA PRO A 22 -15.80 16.56 -9.55
C PRO A 22 -15.31 15.55 -8.52
N LEU A 23 -16.15 14.55 -8.24
CA LEU A 23 -15.71 13.29 -7.67
C LEU A 23 -14.91 12.59 -8.76
N ASP A 24 -13.67 13.04 -8.97
CA ASP A 24 -12.70 12.24 -9.71
C ASP A 24 -12.62 10.90 -8.98
N LYS A 25 -13.15 9.85 -9.61
CA LYS A 25 -12.81 8.48 -9.28
C LYS A 25 -11.33 8.35 -9.54
N ARG A 26 -10.51 8.61 -8.52
CA ARG A 26 -9.10 8.25 -8.53
C ARG A 26 -9.03 6.74 -8.83
N GLY A 27 -8.40 6.38 -9.94
CA GLY A 27 -8.34 5.01 -10.42
C GLY A 27 -7.45 4.11 -9.55
N ASN A 28 -7.29 2.87 -9.98
CA ASN A 28 -6.26 1.99 -9.41
C ASN A 28 -4.87 2.53 -9.77
N ILE A 29 -4.01 2.70 -8.77
CA ILE A 29 -2.59 3.05 -8.96
C ILE A 29 -1.72 1.82 -8.74
N ILE A 30 -0.61 1.72 -9.46
CA ILE A 30 0.44 0.74 -9.14
C ILE A 30 1.15 1.23 -7.88
N VAL A 31 1.19 0.39 -6.86
CA VAL A 31 1.85 0.73 -5.59
C VAL A 31 3.17 0.01 -5.39
N ARG A 32 3.43 -1.08 -6.12
CA ARG A 32 4.66 -1.86 -6.01
C ARG A 32 4.78 -2.97 -7.04
N TYR A 33 5.97 -3.56 -7.04
CA TYR A 33 6.32 -4.79 -7.70
C TYR A 33 6.80 -5.83 -6.68
N ARG A 34 6.60 -7.12 -6.99
CA ARG A 34 7.10 -8.23 -6.18
C ARG A 34 7.57 -9.37 -7.09
N ARG A 35 8.67 -10.01 -6.72
CA ARG A 35 9.04 -11.32 -7.23
C ARG A 35 8.38 -12.39 -6.35
N ALA A 36 7.70 -13.34 -6.98
CA ALA A 36 7.00 -14.41 -6.27
C ALA A 36 7.40 -15.77 -6.84
N SER A 37 7.31 -16.83 -6.03
CA SER A 37 7.37 -18.19 -6.57
C SER A 37 6.17 -18.48 -7.46
N LYS A 38 6.28 -19.51 -8.30
CA LYS A 38 5.17 -19.96 -9.16
C LYS A 38 3.89 -20.22 -8.35
N THR A 39 4.01 -20.85 -7.18
CA THR A 39 2.87 -21.17 -6.30
C THR A 39 2.20 -19.89 -5.77
N GLN A 40 2.98 -18.96 -5.22
CA GLN A 40 2.46 -17.68 -4.72
C GLN A 40 1.83 -16.84 -5.86
N ALA A 41 2.47 -16.81 -7.03
CA ALA A 41 1.95 -16.09 -8.20
C ALA A 41 0.65 -16.69 -8.74
N ALA A 42 0.54 -18.02 -8.78
CA ALA A 42 -0.69 -18.71 -9.16
C ALA A 42 -1.82 -18.41 -8.17
N ASP A 43 -1.51 -18.37 -6.87
CA ASP A 43 -2.49 -18.02 -5.84
C ASP A 43 -2.99 -16.57 -5.97
N TYR A 44 -2.08 -15.62 -6.19
CA TYR A 44 -2.44 -14.22 -6.43
C TYR A 44 -3.31 -14.06 -7.68
N ASN A 45 -2.95 -14.73 -8.77
CA ASN A 45 -3.73 -14.69 -10.01
C ASN A 45 -5.12 -15.32 -9.83
N LYS A 46 -5.22 -16.43 -9.09
CA LYS A 46 -6.49 -17.09 -8.78
C LYS A 46 -7.43 -16.18 -8.00
N HIS A 47 -6.92 -15.44 -7.02
CA HIS A 47 -7.71 -14.52 -6.21
C HIS A 47 -7.86 -13.12 -6.84
N GLY A 48 -7.05 -12.81 -7.85
CA GLY A 48 -6.91 -11.47 -8.43
C GLY A 48 -6.43 -10.42 -7.42
N ALA A 49 -5.78 -10.86 -6.34
CA ALA A 49 -5.39 -10.05 -5.21
C ALA A 49 -4.22 -10.68 -4.45
N VAL A 50 -3.51 -9.86 -3.68
CA VAL A 50 -2.57 -10.36 -2.69
C VAL A 50 -3.31 -11.16 -1.63
N THR A 51 -2.73 -12.30 -1.33
CA THR A 51 -3.06 -13.12 -0.19
C THR A 51 -1.85 -13.20 0.75
N TRP A 52 -2.12 -13.58 1.99
CA TRP A 52 -1.11 -13.81 3.01
C TRP A 52 -1.27 -15.23 3.53
N ASP A 53 -0.16 -15.97 3.57
CA ASP A 53 -0.08 -17.29 4.18
C ASP A 53 1.24 -17.36 4.95
N PRO A 54 1.21 -17.53 6.30
CA PRO A 54 2.41 -17.52 7.12
C PRO A 54 3.35 -18.70 6.86
N THR A 55 2.92 -19.74 6.15
CA THR A 55 3.73 -20.94 5.85
C THR A 55 4.64 -20.77 4.64
N TRP A 56 4.46 -19.70 3.86
CA TRP A 56 5.28 -19.43 2.69
C TRP A 56 6.74 -19.18 3.07
N LYS A 57 7.65 -19.82 2.34
CA LYS A 57 9.10 -19.71 2.62
C LYS A 57 9.65 -18.36 2.17
N GLU A 58 8.91 -17.63 1.35
CA GLU A 58 9.27 -16.35 0.73
C GLU A 58 9.14 -15.14 1.67
N HIS A 59 8.93 -15.38 2.96
CA HIS A 59 8.96 -14.37 4.03
C HIS A 59 10.39 -14.05 4.53
N TRP A 60 11.39 -14.29 3.69
CA TRP A 60 12.80 -14.06 4.02
C TRP A 60 13.04 -12.62 4.49
N GLY A 61 13.84 -12.47 5.54
CA GLY A 61 14.26 -11.17 6.04
C GLY A 61 13.08 -10.30 6.46
N GLN A 62 12.43 -10.65 7.57
CA GLN A 62 11.40 -9.84 8.23
C GLN A 62 12.02 -8.58 8.88
N GLN A 63 12.79 -7.82 8.09
CA GLN A 63 13.53 -6.66 8.53
C GLN A 63 12.58 -5.69 9.23
N ILE A 64 11.40 -5.45 8.68
CA ILE A 64 10.38 -4.56 9.23
C ILE A 64 9.11 -5.31 9.64
N GLY A 65 9.30 -6.54 10.12
CA GLY A 65 8.24 -7.43 10.61
C GLY A 65 7.58 -8.28 9.53
N LYS A 66 6.49 -8.95 9.90
CA LYS A 66 5.72 -9.89 9.10
C LYS A 66 4.87 -9.16 8.07
N GLY A 67 4.76 -9.76 6.89
CA GLY A 67 3.87 -9.27 5.85
C GLY A 67 4.41 -9.50 4.45
N VAL A 68 3.70 -8.99 3.46
CA VAL A 68 4.05 -9.15 2.05
C VAL A 68 5.02 -8.05 1.63
N TYR A 69 6.27 -8.45 1.41
CA TYR A 69 7.37 -7.59 0.97
C TYR A 69 7.35 -7.29 -0.53
N SER A 70 7.91 -6.17 -0.93
CA SER A 70 7.81 -5.65 -2.30
C SER A 70 8.74 -4.45 -2.49
N CYS A 71 8.92 -4.04 -3.75
CA CYS A 71 9.83 -2.96 -4.12
C CYS A 71 9.18 -2.00 -5.15
N PRO A 72 9.72 -0.78 -5.29
CA PRO A 72 9.28 0.20 -6.28
C PRO A 72 9.41 -0.22 -7.74
N THR A 73 10.31 -1.16 -8.05
CA THR A 73 10.54 -1.66 -9.41
C THR A 73 10.57 -3.17 -9.42
N ARG A 74 10.32 -3.74 -10.60
CA ARG A 74 10.29 -5.19 -10.84
C ARG A 74 11.63 -5.89 -10.68
N ASP A 75 12.74 -5.16 -10.71
CA ASP A 75 14.10 -5.71 -10.70
C ASP A 75 14.92 -5.35 -9.45
N MET A 76 14.41 -4.47 -8.58
CA MET A 76 15.15 -4.03 -7.39
C MET A 76 15.43 -5.17 -6.40
N TYR A 77 14.60 -6.21 -6.42
CA TYR A 77 14.82 -7.41 -5.64
C TYR A 77 14.73 -8.64 -6.52
N THR A 78 15.73 -9.52 -6.42
CA THR A 78 15.82 -10.77 -7.15
C THR A 78 15.79 -11.92 -6.15
N LEU A 79 14.94 -12.92 -6.37
CA LEU A 79 15.10 -14.20 -5.65
C LEU A 79 16.24 -14.97 -6.32
N SER A 80 16.96 -15.77 -5.53
CA SER A 80 18.09 -16.60 -6.00
C SER A 80 17.69 -17.75 -6.93
N THR A 81 16.43 -17.80 -7.39
CA THR A 81 15.91 -18.88 -8.22
C THR A 81 15.40 -18.35 -9.56
N ASP A 82 15.73 -19.10 -10.61
CA ASP A 82 15.49 -18.78 -12.02
C ASP A 82 14.00 -18.80 -12.42
N GLN A 83 13.09 -19.02 -11.47
CA GLN A 83 11.64 -19.13 -11.70
C GLN A 83 10.84 -18.13 -10.86
N SER A 84 11.36 -16.92 -10.75
CA SER A 84 10.63 -15.83 -10.12
C SER A 84 9.62 -15.24 -11.10
N TRP A 85 8.34 -15.27 -10.72
CA TRP A 85 7.26 -14.57 -11.41
C TRP A 85 7.28 -13.08 -11.07
N TYR A 86 6.91 -12.24 -12.03
CA TYR A 86 6.83 -10.79 -11.90
C TYR A 86 5.40 -10.41 -11.54
N CYS A 87 5.19 -9.90 -10.33
CA CYS A 87 3.89 -9.44 -9.87
C CYS A 87 3.84 -7.91 -9.80
N VAL A 88 2.80 -7.34 -10.39
CA VAL A 88 2.39 -5.95 -10.17
C VAL A 88 1.24 -5.94 -9.21
N LEU A 89 1.27 -4.98 -8.30
CA LEU A 89 0.16 -4.73 -7.44
C LEU A 89 -0.37 -3.33 -7.60
N SER A 90 -1.70 -3.26 -7.54
CA SER A 90 -2.43 -2.02 -7.60
C SER A 90 -3.53 -1.96 -6.56
N VAL A 91 -3.97 -0.76 -6.24
CA VAL A 91 -5.04 -0.51 -5.28
C VAL A 91 -5.70 0.82 -5.62
N ASP A 92 -6.95 0.97 -5.21
CA ASP A 92 -7.68 2.23 -5.30
C ASP A 92 -6.89 3.36 -4.60
N GLU A 93 -6.54 4.40 -5.35
CA GLU A 93 -5.67 5.48 -4.86
C GLU A 93 -6.31 6.22 -3.68
N ALA A 94 -7.62 6.50 -3.73
CA ALA A 94 -8.30 7.23 -2.67
C ALA A 94 -8.31 6.46 -1.34
N SER A 95 -8.43 5.14 -1.41
CA SER A 95 -8.32 4.24 -0.26
C SER A 95 -6.87 4.14 0.21
N PHE A 96 -5.93 4.01 -0.70
CA PHE A 96 -4.50 3.90 -0.39
C PHE A 96 -3.95 5.16 0.27
N ASP A 97 -4.35 6.35 -0.20
CA ASP A 97 -3.95 7.64 0.35
C ASP A 97 -4.30 7.79 1.84
N LYS A 98 -5.35 7.11 2.31
CA LYS A 98 -5.79 7.13 3.70
C LYS A 98 -5.02 6.18 4.60
N LEU A 99 -4.39 5.14 4.04
CA LEU A 99 -3.66 4.15 4.83
C LEU A 99 -2.45 4.79 5.50
N ASP A 100 -2.19 4.42 6.75
CA ASP A 100 -1.00 4.81 7.49
C ASP A 100 0.23 4.17 6.88
N LYS A 101 1.31 4.94 6.73
CA LYS A 101 2.57 4.46 6.15
C LYS A 101 3.75 4.97 6.99
N ALA A 102 4.57 4.07 7.50
CA ALA A 102 5.69 4.40 8.35
C ALA A 102 7.01 4.08 7.67
N TRP A 103 7.89 5.07 7.52
CA TRP A 103 9.32 4.83 7.31
C TRP A 103 9.93 4.31 8.60
N ILE A 104 10.44 3.08 8.55
CA ILE A 104 11.06 2.36 9.66
C ILE A 104 12.59 2.41 9.47
N PRO A 105 13.29 3.26 10.24
CA PRO A 105 14.76 3.26 10.26
C PRO A 105 15.29 2.04 11.03
N ARG A 106 16.60 1.77 10.94
CA ARG A 106 17.21 0.67 11.70
C ARG A 106 17.03 0.78 13.21
N LYS A 107 17.05 2.01 13.71
CA LYS A 107 16.89 2.35 15.13
C LYS A 107 15.95 3.52 15.31
N ASP A 108 15.21 3.52 16.42
CA ASP A 108 14.37 4.65 16.82
C ASP A 108 15.23 5.83 17.36
N PRO A 109 14.62 7.00 17.65
CA PRO A 109 15.33 8.13 18.24
C PRO A 109 15.94 7.85 19.62
N SER A 110 15.48 6.80 20.32
CA SER A 110 16.02 6.33 21.60
C SER A 110 17.09 5.25 21.41
N ASN A 111 17.59 5.06 20.19
CA ASN A 111 18.63 4.08 19.83
C ASN A 111 18.21 2.60 20.01
N LYS A 112 16.91 2.31 20.11
CA LYS A 112 16.38 0.94 20.12
C LYS A 112 16.34 0.37 18.71
N THR A 113 16.77 -0.88 18.55
CA THR A 113 16.73 -1.56 17.26
C THR A 113 15.29 -1.84 16.85
N LEU A 114 14.94 -1.44 15.63
CA LEU A 114 13.61 -1.69 15.03
C LEU A 114 13.66 -2.81 14.00
N TRP A 115 14.82 -3.03 13.38
CA TRP A 115 14.94 -4.04 12.33
C TRP A 115 15.28 -5.44 12.84
N ASN A 116 14.87 -6.46 12.08
CA ASN A 116 15.24 -7.87 12.30
C ASN A 116 14.98 -8.32 13.75
N GLN A 117 13.87 -7.84 14.32
CA GLN A 117 13.50 -8.15 15.68
C GLN A 117 12.81 -9.53 15.73
N ASN A 118 13.05 -10.27 16.81
CA ASN A 118 12.33 -11.54 17.05
C ASN A 118 10.83 -11.31 17.34
N THR A 119 10.49 -10.15 17.88
CA THR A 119 9.12 -9.70 18.14
C THR A 119 8.93 -8.29 17.58
N GLU A 120 7.70 -7.92 17.23
CA GLU A 120 7.41 -6.61 16.63
C GLU A 120 7.18 -5.50 17.66
N THR A 121 7.37 -5.77 18.96
CA THR A 121 7.09 -4.80 20.04
C THR A 121 7.77 -3.45 19.84
N ASN A 122 9.04 -3.44 19.43
CA ASN A 122 9.75 -2.18 19.17
C ASN A 122 9.21 -1.45 17.92
N LEU A 123 8.85 -2.20 16.87
CA LEU A 123 8.22 -1.66 15.67
C LEU A 123 6.85 -1.04 15.99
N ASP A 124 6.03 -1.75 16.77
CA ASP A 124 4.69 -1.32 17.15
C ASP A 124 4.72 -0.04 17.97
N ASN A 125 5.62 0.01 18.95
CA ASN A 125 5.82 1.19 19.78
C ASN A 125 6.32 2.37 18.94
N TYR A 126 7.23 2.13 18.00
CA TYR A 126 7.71 3.18 17.09
C TYR A 126 6.58 3.72 16.21
N ILE A 127 5.78 2.86 15.58
CA ILE A 127 4.64 3.27 14.73
C ILE A 127 3.66 4.13 15.54
N LYS A 128 3.31 3.70 16.77
CA LYS A 128 2.44 4.47 17.67
C LYS A 128 3.07 5.79 18.14
N SER A 129 4.39 5.89 18.17
CA SER A 129 5.08 7.14 18.49
C SER A 129 5.04 8.17 17.35
N LEU A 130 4.86 7.73 16.10
CA LEU A 130 4.70 8.63 14.94
C LEU A 130 3.31 9.27 14.92
N ASP A 131 2.32 8.51 15.38
CA ASP A 131 0.97 8.95 15.63
C ASP A 131 0.28 7.97 16.58
N SER A 132 -0.24 8.46 17.70
CA SER A 132 -0.91 7.61 18.68
C SER A 132 -2.20 6.98 18.14
N SER A 133 -2.79 7.51 17.07
CA SER A 133 -3.97 6.92 16.44
C SER A 133 -3.65 5.79 15.46
N TRP A 134 -2.38 5.58 15.11
CA TRP A 134 -1.99 4.56 14.13
C TRP A 134 -2.05 3.15 14.72
N ASN A 135 -2.50 2.20 13.90
CA ASN A 135 -2.50 0.78 14.25
C ASN A 135 -1.35 0.06 13.55
N PRO A 136 -0.34 -0.47 14.28
CA PRO A 136 0.79 -1.19 13.71
C PRO A 136 0.44 -2.41 12.84
N ASP A 137 -0.68 -3.08 13.14
CA ASP A 137 -1.15 -4.26 12.40
C ASP A 137 -1.70 -3.89 11.01
N THR A 138 -2.05 -2.62 10.80
CA THR A 138 -2.60 -2.13 9.53
C THR A 138 -1.80 -0.98 8.92
N THR A 139 -0.62 -0.68 9.47
CA THR A 139 0.28 0.36 8.96
C THR A 139 1.23 -0.24 7.95
N ILE A 140 1.27 0.30 6.73
CA ILE A 140 2.26 -0.07 5.73
C ILE A 140 3.64 0.35 6.22
N ARG A 141 4.64 -0.53 6.05
CA ARG A 141 6.00 -0.28 6.55
C ARG A 141 6.95 -0.11 5.39
N LEU A 142 7.73 0.97 5.41
CA LEU A 142 8.72 1.33 4.41
C LEU A 142 10.10 1.27 5.03
N SER A 143 11.10 0.82 4.27
CA SER A 143 12.48 0.85 4.74
C SER A 143 13.46 0.79 3.59
N ILE A 144 14.71 1.08 3.87
CA ILE A 144 15.80 0.77 2.94
C ILE A 144 16.14 -0.73 3.05
N MET A 145 16.64 -1.33 1.98
CA MET A 145 17.25 -2.65 1.97
C MET A 145 18.74 -2.47 1.83
N PRO A 146 19.53 -2.51 2.92
CA PRO A 146 20.97 -2.38 2.81
C PRO A 146 21.54 -3.58 2.04
N ASN A 147 22.26 -3.30 0.94
CA ASN A 147 23.04 -4.29 0.22
C ASN A 147 24.52 -3.90 0.26
N GLY A 148 25.22 -4.34 1.31
CA GLY A 148 26.58 -3.88 1.59
C GLY A 148 26.60 -2.38 1.90
N LYS A 149 27.29 -1.59 1.06
CA LYS A 149 27.35 -0.12 1.15
C LYS A 149 26.24 0.58 0.37
N ASP A 150 25.49 -0.13 -0.46
CA ASP A 150 24.38 0.43 -1.23
C ASP A 150 23.14 0.54 -0.33
N MET A 151 22.66 1.77 -0.18
CA MET A 151 21.47 2.14 0.60
C MET A 151 20.33 2.65 -0.30
N SER A 152 20.48 2.51 -1.62
CA SER A 152 19.51 3.04 -2.60
C SER A 152 18.26 2.19 -2.73
N ALA A 153 18.37 0.88 -2.45
CA ALA A 153 17.24 -0.04 -2.53
C ALA A 153 16.25 0.23 -1.38
N ILE A 154 14.97 0.24 -1.71
CA ILE A 154 13.88 0.43 -0.74
C ILE A 154 12.83 -0.67 -0.88
N GLN A 155 12.17 -0.95 0.23
CA GLN A 155 11.17 -1.99 0.35
C GLN A 155 9.89 -1.45 0.98
N MET A 156 8.80 -2.12 0.68
CA MET A 156 7.52 -1.96 1.35
C MET A 156 7.03 -3.32 1.86
N CYS A 157 6.57 -3.35 3.10
CA CYS A 157 5.87 -4.47 3.72
C CYS A 157 4.40 -4.08 3.98
N ILE A 158 3.48 -4.93 3.51
CA ILE A 158 2.05 -4.84 3.83
C ILE A 158 1.77 -5.87 4.93
N PRO A 159 1.40 -5.44 6.15
CA PRO A 159 1.10 -6.36 7.24
C PRO A 159 -0.07 -7.30 6.91
N PRO A 160 -0.12 -8.51 7.51
CA PRO A 160 -1.17 -9.50 7.28
C PRO A 160 -2.60 -8.96 7.46
N ALA A 161 -2.86 -8.28 8.60
CA ALA A 161 -4.19 -7.75 8.88
C ALA A 161 -4.62 -6.65 7.90
N LEU A 162 -3.67 -5.99 7.22
CA LEU A 162 -3.99 -5.06 6.14
C LEU A 162 -4.36 -5.78 4.84
N VAL A 163 -3.71 -6.90 4.51
CA VAL A 163 -4.05 -7.74 3.35
C VAL A 163 -5.52 -8.21 3.43
N GLU A 164 -5.98 -8.57 4.63
CA GLU A 164 -7.36 -9.02 4.86
C GLU A 164 -8.39 -7.89 4.76
N LYS A 165 -8.00 -6.65 5.09
CA LYS A 165 -8.90 -5.49 5.10
C LYS A 165 -8.96 -4.72 3.79
N VAL A 166 -7.86 -4.73 3.04
CA VAL A 166 -7.72 -3.94 1.81
C VAL A 166 -7.34 -4.86 0.66
N LYS A 167 -8.16 -4.83 -0.39
CA LYS A 167 -7.88 -5.59 -1.60
C LYS A 167 -6.78 -4.91 -2.42
N PHE A 168 -5.54 -5.35 -2.21
CA PHE A 168 -4.45 -5.08 -3.15
C PHE A 168 -4.59 -6.02 -4.33
N HIS A 169 -5.01 -5.51 -5.47
CA HIS A 169 -5.05 -6.27 -6.72
C HIS A 169 -3.64 -6.74 -7.07
N ALA A 170 -3.54 -7.97 -7.57
CA ALA A 170 -2.28 -8.55 -7.99
C ALA A 170 -2.43 -9.21 -9.36
N VAL A 171 -1.47 -8.92 -10.24
CA VAL A 171 -1.33 -9.60 -11.52
C VAL A 171 0.11 -10.07 -11.64
N CYS A 172 0.28 -11.37 -11.80
CA CYS A 172 1.59 -12.00 -11.92
C CYS A 172 1.78 -12.62 -13.30
N LYS A 173 2.97 -12.41 -13.87
CA LYS A 173 3.39 -12.95 -15.17
C LYS A 173 4.72 -13.66 -15.03
N GLU A 174 4.93 -14.68 -15.85
CA GLU A 174 6.18 -15.42 -15.86
C GLU A 174 7.30 -14.60 -16.49
N LYS A 175 7.03 -13.93 -17.62
CA LYS A 175 8.04 -13.16 -18.34
C LYS A 175 8.05 -11.70 -17.90
N LYS A 176 9.26 -11.16 -17.76
CA LYS A 176 9.51 -9.77 -17.36
C LYS A 176 8.81 -8.76 -18.27
N ASN A 177 8.86 -9.00 -19.57
CA ASN A 177 8.33 -8.10 -20.60
C ASN A 177 6.80 -8.04 -20.65
N GLU A 178 6.12 -8.97 -19.97
CA GLU A 178 4.65 -8.94 -19.81
C GLU A 178 4.19 -8.04 -18.66
N VAL A 179 5.15 -7.54 -17.87
CA VAL A 179 4.91 -6.63 -16.77
C VAL A 179 5.43 -5.26 -17.14
N LYS A 180 4.66 -4.21 -16.87
CA LYS A 180 5.09 -2.82 -17.12
C LYS A 180 6.43 -2.55 -16.43
N ASP A 181 7.34 -1.91 -17.15
CA ASP A 181 8.52 -1.31 -16.52
C ASP A 181 8.12 0.06 -15.99
N ASP A 182 8.09 0.21 -14.67
CA ASP A 182 7.79 1.48 -14.03
C ASP A 182 8.53 1.59 -12.71
N HIS A 183 8.56 2.80 -12.18
CA HIS A 183 9.12 3.11 -10.88
C HIS A 183 8.07 3.80 -10.02
N VAL A 184 7.71 3.16 -8.91
CA VAL A 184 6.78 3.75 -7.94
C VAL A 184 7.53 4.69 -7.01
N ASP A 185 7.27 5.99 -7.15
CA ASP A 185 7.87 7.02 -6.32
C ASP A 185 7.14 7.14 -4.97
N TYR A 186 7.69 6.51 -3.93
CA TYR A 186 7.13 6.53 -2.58
C TYR A 186 7.13 7.94 -1.94
N SER A 187 7.90 8.90 -2.46
CA SER A 187 7.93 10.26 -1.92
C SER A 187 6.64 11.05 -2.21
N LYS A 188 5.85 10.60 -3.18
CA LYS A 188 4.57 11.23 -3.57
C LYS A 188 3.39 10.72 -2.76
N TRP A 189 3.57 9.72 -1.91
CA TRP A 189 2.49 9.10 -1.16
C TRP A 189 2.02 9.97 0.01
N LYS A 190 0.71 9.89 0.29
CA LYS A 190 0.09 10.57 1.43
C LYS A 190 0.11 9.70 2.67
N ASN A 191 -0.07 10.37 3.81
CA ASN A 191 -0.10 9.77 5.15
C ASN A 191 1.15 8.93 5.46
N VAL A 192 2.31 9.43 5.03
CA VAL A 192 3.63 8.85 5.32
C VAL A 192 4.27 9.63 6.47
N LYS A 193 4.75 8.93 7.50
CA LYS A 193 5.54 9.50 8.59
C LYS A 193 6.79 8.66 8.86
N GLY A 194 7.63 9.15 9.76
CA GLY A 194 8.92 8.53 10.08
C GLY A 194 10.06 9.08 9.22
N LYS A 195 11.27 8.61 9.49
CA LYS A 195 12.47 9.04 8.77
C LYS A 195 12.97 7.92 7.89
N LYS A 196 13.09 8.21 6.59
CA LYS A 196 13.97 7.45 5.71
C LYS A 196 15.39 7.73 6.21
N GLU A 197 16.06 6.68 6.68
CA GLU A 197 17.42 6.73 7.25
C GLU A 197 18.42 7.47 6.34
#